data_AF-A0A9P9D0J3-F1
#
_entry.id   AF-A0A9P9D0J3-F1
#
_cell.length_a   1.000
_cell.length_b   1.000
_cell.length_c   1.000
_cell.angle_alpha   90.00
_cell.angle_beta   90.00
_cell.angle_gamma   90.00
#
_symmetry.space_group_name_H-M   'P 1'
#
loop_
_entity.id
_entity.type
_entity.pdbx_description
1 polymer ?
#
loop_
_entity_poly.entity_id
_entity_poly.type
_entity_poly.pdbx_seq_one_letter_code
_entity_poly.pdbx_strand_id
1 'polypeptide(L)'
;MDIQQLIELIEQLGDDEYVPQLCEDVAIEKYEQYEESGSKGDIDIAVAIAKQSILRTRYDDKSIACRLINLSTMLGTRYKRTGETADLEEAIQIVRQVVNLTSTDHPDRLTFLGKLRSMLKS
;
A
#
# COMPACT_ATOMS: atom_id res chain seq x y z
N MET A 1 13.96 -14.43 4.54
CA MET A 1 14.58 -13.18 4.06
C MET A 1 13.94 -12.06 4.85
N ASP A 2 14.74 -11.19 5.45
CA ASP A 2 14.21 -10.05 6.21
C ASP A 2 13.86 -8.86 5.29
N ILE A 3 13.21 -7.84 5.85
CA ILE A 3 12.75 -6.64 5.12
C ILE A 3 13.92 -5.94 4.43
N GLN A 4 15.05 -5.82 5.11
CA GLN A 4 16.20 -5.05 4.64
C GLN A 4 16.84 -5.73 3.42
N GLN A 5 17.03 -7.04 3.49
CA GLN A 5 17.54 -7.85 2.37
C GLN A 5 16.64 -7.76 1.13
N LEU A 6 15.32 -7.75 1.33
CA LEU A 6 14.38 -7.65 0.22
C LEU A 6 14.37 -6.25 -0.42
N ILE A 7 14.48 -5.19 0.38
CA ILE A 7 14.62 -3.81 -0.12
C ILE A 7 15.92 -3.67 -0.91
N GLU A 8 17.05 -4.14 -0.38
CA GLU A 8 18.34 -4.10 -1.09
C GLU A 8 18.29 -4.84 -2.42
N LEU A 9 17.62 -5.99 -2.47
CA LEU A 9 17.41 -6.72 -3.72
C LEU A 9 16.60 -5.90 -4.73
N ILE A 10 15.53 -5.23 -4.28
CA ILE A 10 14.71 -4.36 -5.15
C ILE A 10 15.51 -3.14 -5.62
N GLU A 11 16.34 -2.55 -4.77
CA GLU A 11 17.21 -1.44 -5.14
C GLU A 11 18.23 -1.85 -6.20
N GLN A 12 18.77 -3.07 -6.12
CA GLN A 12 19.68 -3.61 -7.14
C GLN A 12 19.02 -3.83 -8.50
N LEU A 13 17.71 -4.05 -8.55
CA LEU A 13 16.95 -4.15 -9.80
C LEU A 13 16.81 -2.79 -10.52
N GLY A 14 17.07 -1.67 -9.83
CA GLY A 14 17.05 -0.33 -10.40
C GLY A 14 15.65 0.18 -10.77
N ASP A 15 15.60 1.08 -11.76
CA ASP A 15 14.37 1.73 -12.26
C ASP A 15 13.74 0.97 -13.44
N ASP A 16 13.89 -0.36 -13.47
CA ASP A 16 13.26 -1.19 -14.48
C ASP A 16 11.72 -1.05 -14.41
N GLU A 17 11.08 -0.90 -15.58
CA GLU A 17 9.64 -0.64 -15.73
C GLU A 17 8.75 -1.72 -15.07
N TYR A 18 9.27 -2.94 -14.88
CA TYR A 18 8.55 -4.04 -14.24
C TYR A 18 8.68 -4.06 -12.72
N VAL A 19 9.65 -3.35 -12.14
CA VAL A 19 9.93 -3.35 -10.69
C VAL A 19 8.74 -2.86 -9.86
N PRO A 20 8.01 -1.80 -10.25
CA PRO A 20 6.80 -1.40 -9.51
C PRO A 20 5.79 -2.54 -9.41
N GLN A 21 5.53 -3.27 -10.52
CA GLN A 21 4.59 -4.38 -10.53
C GLN A 21 5.06 -5.52 -9.65
N LEU A 22 6.33 -5.92 -9.80
CA LEU A 22 6.93 -6.95 -8.95
C LEU A 22 6.81 -6.60 -7.46
N CYS A 23 7.07 -5.34 -7.09
CA CYS A 23 6.93 -4.89 -5.71
C CYS A 23 5.48 -5.01 -5.21
N GLU A 24 4.50 -4.65 -6.04
CA GLU A 24 3.09 -4.82 -5.65
C GLU A 24 2.71 -6.29 -5.48
N ASP A 25 3.12 -7.16 -6.41
CA ASP A 25 2.81 -8.60 -6.33
C ASP A 25 3.40 -9.21 -5.05
N VAL A 26 4.66 -8.88 -4.71
CA VAL A 26 5.31 -9.32 -3.47
C VAL A 26 4.63 -8.73 -2.24
N ALA A 27 4.19 -7.47 -2.28
CA ALA A 27 3.49 -6.86 -1.17
C ALA A 27 2.13 -7.53 -0.91
N ILE A 28 1.40 -7.88 -1.97
CA ILE A 28 0.12 -8.62 -1.89
C ILE A 28 0.36 -10.01 -1.30
N GLU A 29 1.34 -10.76 -1.82
CA GLU A 29 1.67 -12.09 -1.31
C GLU A 29 1.98 -12.06 0.20
N LYS A 30 2.75 -11.07 0.65
CA LYS A 30 3.09 -10.91 2.07
C LYS A 30 1.90 -10.49 2.91
N TYR A 31 1.00 -9.68 2.36
CA TYR A 31 -0.24 -9.33 3.03
C TYR A 31 -1.17 -10.54 3.20
N GLU A 32 -1.31 -11.38 2.18
CA GLU A 32 -2.09 -12.63 2.25
C GLU A 32 -1.51 -13.60 3.28
N GLN A 33 -0.18 -13.79 3.28
CA GLN A 33 0.52 -14.58 4.31
C GLN A 33 0.31 -14.03 5.72
N TYR A 34 0.25 -12.70 5.87
CA TYR A 34 -0.14 -12.09 7.14
C TYR A 34 -1.58 -12.39 7.52
N GLU A 35 -2.54 -12.33 6.59
CA GLU A 35 -3.94 -12.61 6.90
C GLU A 35 -4.14 -14.06 7.36
N GLU A 36 -3.36 -15.00 6.83
CA GLU A 36 -3.37 -16.40 7.23
C GLU A 36 -2.68 -16.66 8.58
N SER A 37 -1.51 -16.04 8.80
CA SER A 37 -0.63 -16.36 9.93
C SER A 37 -0.71 -15.39 11.12
N GLY A 38 -1.14 -14.15 10.87
CA GLY A 38 -1.07 -13.02 11.81
C GLY A 38 0.36 -12.53 12.10
N SER A 39 1.37 -12.99 11.36
CA SER A 39 2.78 -12.70 11.56
C SER A 39 3.10 -11.21 11.37
N LYS A 40 3.57 -10.54 12.43
CA LYS A 40 3.95 -9.11 12.35
C LYS A 40 5.00 -8.86 11.25
N GLY A 41 5.93 -9.80 11.07
CA GLY A 41 6.97 -9.67 10.04
C GLY A 41 6.39 -9.56 8.63
N ASP A 42 5.34 -10.31 8.32
CA ASP A 42 4.76 -10.34 6.98
C ASP A 42 4.01 -9.04 6.65
N ILE A 43 3.28 -8.45 7.61
CA ILE A 43 2.65 -7.13 7.39
C ILE A 43 3.68 -5.99 7.34
N ASP A 44 4.77 -6.08 8.10
CA ASP A 44 5.86 -5.11 8.03
C ASP A 44 6.56 -5.16 6.67
N ILE A 45 6.80 -6.37 6.12
CA ILE A 45 7.30 -6.55 4.76
C ILE A 45 6.30 -5.98 3.75
N ALA A 46 5.01 -6.37 3.82
CA ALA A 46 4.00 -5.92 2.87
C ALA A 46 3.95 -4.39 2.75
N VAL A 47 3.92 -3.68 3.88
CA VAL A 47 3.93 -2.21 3.90
C VAL A 47 5.23 -1.64 3.31
N ALA A 48 6.38 -2.18 3.70
CA ALA A 48 7.67 -1.68 3.22
C ALA A 48 7.80 -1.82 1.69
N ILE A 49 7.40 -2.97 1.14
CA ILE A 49 7.52 -3.26 -0.29
C ILE A 49 6.45 -2.52 -1.11
N ALA A 50 5.23 -2.36 -0.58
CA ALA A 50 4.22 -1.52 -1.22
C ALA A 50 4.70 -0.06 -1.36
N LYS A 51 5.44 0.47 -0.37
CA LYS A 51 6.07 1.79 -0.49
C LYS A 51 7.13 1.84 -1.60
N GLN A 52 7.94 0.78 -1.76
CA GLN A 52 8.91 0.68 -2.85
C GLN A 52 8.25 0.69 -4.24
N SER A 53 7.07 0.08 -4.37
CA SER A 53 6.26 0.12 -5.59
C SER A 53 5.84 1.56 -5.94
N ILE A 54 5.31 2.30 -4.96
CA ILE A 54 4.86 3.69 -5.15
C ILE A 54 6.03 4.61 -5.53
N LEU A 55 7.19 4.48 -4.89
CA LEU A 55 8.37 5.31 -5.17
C LEU A 55 8.83 5.22 -6.63
N ARG A 56 8.54 4.11 -7.32
CA ARG A 56 8.96 3.84 -8.71
C ARG A 56 7.82 3.97 -9.72
N THR A 57 6.58 4.13 -9.27
CA THR A 57 5.43 4.28 -10.17
C THR A 57 5.38 5.72 -10.69
N ARG A 58 5.33 5.89 -12.02
CA ARG A 58 5.15 7.22 -12.61
C ARG A 58 3.73 7.73 -12.33
N TYR A 59 3.60 9.03 -12.04
CA TYR A 59 2.32 9.63 -11.63
C TYR A 59 1.22 9.60 -12.72
N ASP A 60 1.61 9.45 -13.99
CA ASP A 60 0.71 9.30 -15.14
C ASP A 60 0.22 7.85 -15.36
N ASP A 61 0.73 6.90 -14.59
CA ASP A 61 0.29 5.51 -14.63
C ASP A 61 -1.05 5.34 -13.91
N LYS A 62 -2.03 4.82 -14.64
CA LYS A 62 -3.37 4.49 -14.12
C LYS A 62 -3.31 3.49 -12.96
N SER A 63 -2.23 2.71 -12.84
CA SER A 63 -2.03 1.75 -11.75
C SER A 63 -1.74 2.40 -10.39
N ILE A 64 -1.29 3.67 -10.35
CA ILE A 64 -0.87 4.33 -9.10
C ILE A 64 -2.01 4.41 -8.08
N ALA A 65 -3.25 4.64 -8.52
CA ALA A 65 -4.42 4.69 -7.64
C ALA A 65 -4.67 3.34 -6.96
N CYS A 66 -4.54 2.23 -7.71
CA CYS A 66 -4.70 0.88 -7.17
C CYS A 66 -3.61 0.57 -6.13
N ARG A 67 -2.34 0.83 -6.46
CA ARG A 67 -1.20 0.63 -5.56
C ARG A 67 -1.35 1.44 -4.26
N LEU A 68 -1.77 2.70 -4.36
CA LEU A 68 -2.05 3.57 -3.21
C LEU A 68 -3.17 3.02 -2.33
N ILE A 69 -4.24 2.51 -2.94
CA ILE A 69 -5.35 1.91 -2.19
C ILE A 69 -4.91 0.63 -1.49
N ASN A 70 -4.10 -0.21 -2.13
CA ASN A 70 -3.50 -1.41 -1.53
C ASN A 70 -2.63 -1.05 -0.32
N LEU A 71 -1.69 -0.10 -0.49
CA LEU A 71 -0.85 0.39 0.61
C LEU A 71 -1.68 0.93 1.78
N SER A 72 -2.73 1.72 1.51
CA SER A 72 -3.62 2.23 2.57
C SER A 72 -4.36 1.12 3.32
N THR A 73 -4.66 -0.02 2.66
CA THR A 73 -5.25 -1.20 3.33
C THR A 73 -4.24 -1.81 4.28
N MET A 74 -3.03 -2.07 3.80
CA MET A 74 -1.95 -2.68 4.58
C MET A 74 -1.61 -1.83 5.80
N LEU A 75 -1.49 -0.50 5.64
CA LEU A 75 -1.27 0.44 6.74
C LEU A 75 -2.41 0.44 7.77
N GLY A 76 -3.68 0.47 7.32
CA GLY A 76 -4.83 0.41 8.21
C GLY A 76 -4.91 -0.92 8.99
N THR A 77 -4.54 -2.03 8.35
CA THR A 77 -4.45 -3.34 8.99
C THR A 77 -3.30 -3.38 10.01
N ARG A 78 -2.14 -2.80 9.68
CA ARG A 78 -1.00 -2.69 10.59
C ARG A 78 -1.35 -1.84 11.82
N TYR A 79 -2.00 -0.68 11.63
CA TYR A 79 -2.53 0.14 12.72
C TYR A 79 -3.43 -0.66 13.68
N LYS A 80 -4.40 -1.41 13.15
CA LYS A 80 -5.29 -2.23 14.01
C LYS A 80 -4.53 -3.26 14.84
N ARG A 81 -3.37 -3.71 14.36
CA ARG A 81 -2.53 -4.70 15.01
C ARG A 81 -1.58 -4.08 16.04
N THR A 82 -1.00 -2.92 15.73
CA THR A 82 0.09 -2.31 16.52
C THR A 82 -0.36 -1.12 17.37
N GLY A 83 -1.45 -0.45 17.00
CA GLY A 83 -1.87 0.83 17.55
C GLY A 83 -1.01 2.02 17.09
N GLU A 84 -0.10 1.83 16.13
CA GLU A 84 0.76 2.90 15.61
C GLU A 84 -0.05 3.90 14.79
N THR A 85 -0.39 5.04 15.40
CA THR A 85 -1.27 6.06 14.77
C THR A 85 -0.68 6.65 13.49
N ALA A 86 0.65 6.66 13.35
CA ALA A 86 1.33 7.12 12.14
C ALA A 86 0.87 6.35 10.88
N ASP A 87 0.59 5.04 11.01
CA ASP A 87 0.09 4.24 9.89
C ASP A 87 -1.32 4.64 9.47
N LEU A 88 -2.19 4.90 10.47
CA LEU A 88 -3.56 5.34 10.20
C LEU A 88 -3.56 6.71 9.54
N GLU A 89 -2.73 7.63 10.02
CA GLU A 89 -2.57 8.97 9.44
C GLU A 89 -2.09 8.89 8.00
N GLU A 90 -1.06 8.09 7.72
CA GLU A 90 -0.54 7.88 6.36
C GLU A 90 -1.61 7.26 5.45
N ALA A 91 -2.33 6.24 5.92
CA ALA A 91 -3.42 5.62 5.17
C ALA A 91 -4.53 6.64 4.83
N ILE A 92 -4.91 7.50 5.77
CA ILE A 92 -5.91 8.57 5.54
C ILE A 92 -5.40 9.57 4.50
N GLN A 93 -4.13 9.99 4.58
CA GLN A 93 -3.56 10.91 3.60
C GLN A 93 -3.58 10.31 2.20
N ILE A 94 -3.18 9.05 2.06
CA ILE A 94 -3.19 8.33 0.78
C ILE A 94 -4.61 8.28 0.20
N VAL A 95 -5.61 7.84 0.98
CA VAL A 95 -6.98 7.73 0.46
C VAL A 95 -7.55 9.12 0.11
N ARG A 96 -7.21 10.18 0.86
CA ARG A 96 -7.57 11.56 0.49
C ARG A 96 -6.98 11.99 -0.84
N GLN A 97 -5.70 11.68 -1.09
CA GLN A 97 -5.06 11.97 -2.38
C GLN A 97 -5.78 11.24 -3.52
N VAL A 98 -6.04 9.94 -3.38
CA VAL A 98 -6.75 9.16 -4.40
C VAL A 98 -8.15 9.73 -4.66
N VAL A 99 -8.92 10.08 -3.61
CA VAL A 99 -10.23 10.71 -3.76
C VAL A 99 -10.15 12.06 -4.48
N ASN A 100 -9.11 12.86 -4.23
CA ASN A 100 -8.95 14.16 -4.88
C ASN A 100 -8.57 14.05 -6.36
N LEU A 101 -7.85 13.00 -6.75
CA LEU A 101 -7.42 12.75 -8.13
C LEU A 101 -8.47 12.02 -8.98
N THR A 102 -9.40 11.31 -8.33
CA THR A 102 -10.43 10.52 -9.01
C THR A 102 -11.63 11.41 -9.38
N SER A 103 -12.06 11.41 -10.65
CA SER A 103 -13.25 12.20 -11.05
C SER A 103 -14.52 11.77 -10.31
N THR A 104 -15.50 12.66 -10.21
CA THR A 104 -16.77 12.39 -9.51
C THR A 104 -17.55 11.22 -10.10
N ASP A 105 -17.41 10.99 -11.40
CA ASP A 105 -18.16 9.99 -12.16
C ASP A 105 -17.39 8.66 -12.30
N HIS A 106 -16.20 8.57 -11.71
CA HIS A 106 -15.39 7.36 -11.74
C HIS A 106 -16.06 6.25 -10.92
N PRO A 107 -16.20 5.02 -11.45
CA PRO A 107 -16.91 3.92 -10.78
C PRO A 107 -16.35 3.62 -9.38
N ASP A 108 -15.03 3.69 -9.21
CA ASP A 108 -14.38 3.35 -7.94
C ASP A 108 -14.36 4.48 -6.89
N ARG A 109 -14.84 5.69 -7.23
CA ARG A 109 -14.81 6.83 -6.29
C ARG A 109 -15.58 6.53 -5.00
N LEU A 110 -16.72 5.86 -5.11
CA LEU A 110 -17.54 5.48 -3.94
C LEU A 110 -16.80 4.50 -3.02
N THR A 111 -16.03 3.57 -3.59
CA THR A 111 -15.17 2.65 -2.85
C THR A 111 -14.13 3.42 -2.04
N PHE A 112 -13.43 4.38 -2.67
CA PHE A 112 -12.41 5.18 -1.99
C PHE A 112 -13.00 6.05 -0.86
N LEU A 113 -14.17 6.66 -1.09
CA LEU A 113 -14.89 7.42 -0.05
C LEU A 113 -15.35 6.54 1.12
N GLY A 114 -15.81 5.32 0.83
CA GLY A 114 -16.16 4.34 1.86
C GLY A 114 -14.96 3.97 2.72
N LYS A 115 -13.80 3.78 2.10
CA LYS A 115 -12.54 3.49 2.78
C LYS A 115 -12.08 4.63 3.67
N LEU A 116 -12.12 5.86 3.17
CA LEU A 116 -11.80 7.07 3.95
C LEU A 116 -12.72 7.19 5.17
N ARG A 117 -14.02 6.96 5.00
CA ARG A 117 -14.99 6.99 6.10
C ARG A 117 -14.70 5.93 7.15
N SER A 118 -14.27 4.73 6.75
CA SER A 118 -13.91 3.65 7.66
C SER A 118 -12.69 4.03 8.52
N MET A 119 -11.66 4.57 7.89
CA MET A 119 -10.42 4.98 8.57
C MET A 119 -10.65 6.15 9.54
N LEU A 120 -11.49 7.12 9.18
CA LEU A 120 -11.83 8.25 10.06
C LEU A 120 -12.66 7.86 11.29
N LYS A 121 -13.18 6.63 11.33
CA LYS A 121 -13.92 6.07 12.48
C LYS A 121 -13.08 5.13 13.34
N SER A 122 -11.86 4.79 12.89
CA SER A 122 -10.93 3.87 13.56
C SER A 122 -10.07 4.60 14.58
#